data_AF-A0A5J6P5Q7-F1
#
_entry.id   AF-A0A5J6P5Q7-F1
#
_cell.length_a   1.000
_cell.length_b   1.000
_cell.length_c   1.000
_cell.angle_alpha   90.00
_cell.angle_beta   90.00
_cell.angle_gamma   90.00
#
_symmetry.space_group_name_H-M   'P 1'
#
loop_
_entity.id
_entity.type
_entity.pdbx_description
1 polymer ?
#
loop_
_entity_poly.entity_id
_entity_poly.type
_entity_poly.pdbx_seq_one_letter_code
_entity_poly.pdbx_strand_id
1 'polypeptide(L)'
;MIDAEARKIAAEVTRRFVAGQISNFKFENQFPSSKDPVMYAIEDTLWCFYDDFEEHCIKGKWAVPDATQSIMRRWVMFLYSDEEYLWPTIRFPGIRPIQFGLLGKIFNRHKRQHEFLSAGDIEFWPFVSKESFLKAKENPVLLAGIQ
;
A
#
# COMPACT_ATOMS: atom_id res chain seq x y z
N MET A 1 11.09 11.34 7.38
CA MET A 1 10.42 12.66 7.47
C MET A 1 9.09 12.55 6.77
N ILE A 2 8.01 12.90 7.49
CA ILE A 2 6.64 12.82 6.98
C ILE A 2 6.40 13.97 6.00
N ASP A 3 5.82 13.65 4.84
CA ASP A 3 5.36 14.63 3.85
C ASP A 3 3.83 14.62 3.82
N ALA A 4 3.21 15.43 4.68
CA ALA A 4 1.77 15.42 4.91
C ALA A 4 0.95 15.84 3.67
N GLU A 5 1.49 16.72 2.83
CA GLU A 5 0.79 17.17 1.61
C GLU A 5 0.81 16.08 0.55
N ALA A 6 1.99 15.50 0.26
CA ALA A 6 2.10 14.40 -0.69
C ALA A 6 1.25 13.21 -0.25
N ARG A 7 1.24 12.88 1.05
CA ARG A 7 0.42 11.83 1.62
C ARG A 7 -1.08 12.02 1.39
N LYS A 8 -1.61 13.23 1.56
CA LYS A 8 -3.03 13.53 1.29
C LYS A 8 -3.38 13.34 -0.19
N ILE A 9 -2.54 13.85 -1.09
CA ILE A 9 -2.72 13.66 -2.54
C ILE A 9 -2.68 12.15 -2.88
N ALA A 10 -1.68 11.42 -2.37
CA ALA A 10 -1.57 9.99 -2.57
C ALA A 10 -2.78 9.23 -2.01
N ALA A 11 -3.31 9.61 -0.85
CA ALA A 11 -4.51 8.97 -0.28
C ALA A 11 -5.72 9.13 -1.20
N GLU A 12 -5.94 10.34 -1.75
CA GLU A 12 -7.04 10.61 -2.67
C GLU A 12 -6.91 9.86 -3.99
N VAL A 13 -5.71 9.87 -4.60
CA VAL A 13 -5.43 9.17 -5.85
C VAL A 13 -5.55 7.66 -5.67
N THR A 14 -4.97 7.12 -4.59
CA THR A 14 -5.09 5.70 -4.22
C THR A 14 -6.54 5.31 -4.01
N ARG A 15 -7.33 6.11 -3.28
CA ARG A 15 -8.76 5.86 -3.09
C ARG A 15 -9.49 5.73 -4.40
N ARG A 16 -9.29 6.68 -5.33
CA ARG A 16 -9.96 6.68 -6.63
C ARG A 16 -9.56 5.46 -7.47
N PHE A 17 -8.30 5.05 -7.40
CA PHE A 17 -7.82 3.86 -8.12
C PHE A 17 -8.41 2.57 -7.55
N VAL A 18 -8.34 2.39 -6.23
CA VAL A 18 -8.90 1.23 -5.51
C VAL A 18 -10.41 1.12 -5.72
N ALA A 19 -11.13 2.24 -5.81
CA ALA A 19 -12.55 2.28 -6.12
C ALA A 19 -12.88 2.10 -7.62
N GLY A 20 -11.88 1.86 -8.47
CA GLY A 20 -12.06 1.69 -9.92
C GLY A 20 -12.53 2.95 -10.66
N GLN A 21 -12.37 4.13 -10.06
CA GLN A 21 -12.79 5.43 -10.61
C GLN A 21 -11.76 6.04 -11.56
N ILE A 22 -10.48 5.69 -11.39
CA ILE A 22 -9.40 6.04 -12.32
C ILE A 22 -8.68 4.79 -12.79
N SER A 23 -7.98 4.90 -13.91
CA SER A 23 -7.14 3.84 -14.44
C SER A 23 -5.79 3.77 -13.74
N ASN A 24 -5.09 2.66 -13.90
CA ASN A 24 -3.69 2.47 -13.53
C ASN A 24 -2.79 3.60 -14.09
N PHE A 25 -2.91 3.95 -15.36
CA PHE A 25 -2.12 5.05 -15.94
C PHE A 25 -2.50 6.42 -15.38
N LYS A 26 -3.78 6.67 -15.07
CA LYS A 26 -4.18 7.91 -14.39
C LYS A 26 -3.68 7.98 -12.96
N PHE A 27 -3.64 6.86 -12.24
CA PHE A 27 -3.02 6.81 -10.92
C PHE A 27 -1.53 7.14 -11.03
N GLU A 28 -0.79 6.49 -11.95
CA GLU A 28 0.66 6.69 -12.08
C GLU A 28 0.99 8.16 -12.37
N ASN A 29 0.23 8.78 -13.27
CA ASN A 29 0.40 10.20 -13.60
C ASN A 29 0.00 11.17 -12.47
N GLN A 30 -0.85 10.76 -11.53
CA GLN A 30 -1.37 11.61 -10.45
C GLN A 30 -0.73 11.32 -9.10
N PHE A 31 -0.03 10.20 -8.94
CA PHE A 31 0.62 9.84 -7.69
C PHE A 31 1.82 10.78 -7.45
N PRO A 32 1.90 11.42 -6.28
CA PRO A 32 2.90 12.45 -6.05
C PRO A 32 4.28 11.85 -5.74
N SER A 33 5.33 12.52 -6.21
CA SER A 33 6.70 12.19 -5.81
C SER A 33 7.03 12.79 -4.45
N SER A 34 7.66 12.01 -3.57
CA SER A 34 8.14 12.49 -2.27
C SER A 34 9.25 11.59 -1.72
N LYS A 35 10.03 12.12 -0.77
CA LYS A 35 11.06 11.38 -0.03
C LYS A 35 10.51 10.61 1.17
N ASP A 36 9.22 10.76 1.47
CA ASP A 36 8.57 9.99 2.52
C ASP A 36 8.54 8.49 2.15
N PRO A 37 9.14 7.60 2.96
CA PRO A 37 9.28 6.19 2.61
C PRO A 37 7.97 5.45 2.32
N VAL A 38 6.86 5.90 2.92
CA VAL A 38 5.54 5.28 2.67
C VAL A 38 5.13 5.39 1.20
N MET A 39 5.55 6.46 0.53
CA MET A 39 5.11 6.79 -0.83
C MET A 39 5.60 5.73 -1.80
N TYR A 40 6.90 5.42 -1.73
CA TYR A 40 7.49 4.32 -2.47
C TYR A 40 6.89 2.96 -2.06
N ALA A 41 6.67 2.74 -0.77
CA ALA A 41 6.16 1.46 -0.28
C ALA A 41 4.74 1.14 -0.79
N ILE A 42 3.88 2.15 -0.84
CA ILE A 42 2.49 2.03 -1.32
C ILE A 42 2.46 1.95 -2.84
N GLU A 43 3.20 2.81 -3.55
CA GLU A 43 3.31 2.78 -5.01
C GLU A 43 3.82 1.41 -5.49
N ASP A 44 4.92 0.92 -4.92
CA ASP A 44 5.50 -0.37 -5.28
C ASP A 44 4.52 -1.52 -4.99
N THR A 45 3.78 -1.47 -3.88
CA THR A 45 2.74 -2.45 -3.58
C THR A 45 1.58 -2.40 -4.60
N LEU A 46 1.12 -1.20 -4.96
CA LEU A 46 0.00 -1.02 -5.89
C LEU A 46 0.36 -1.43 -7.31
N TRP A 47 1.63 -1.35 -7.70
CA TRP A 47 2.13 -1.88 -8.98
C TRP A 47 1.83 -3.37 -9.18
N CYS A 48 1.62 -4.15 -8.11
CA CYS A 48 1.21 -5.56 -8.24
C CYS A 48 -0.21 -5.75 -8.83
N PHE A 49 -0.98 -4.68 -8.96
CA PHE A 49 -2.32 -4.65 -9.54
C PHE A 49 -2.35 -3.91 -10.89
N TYR A 50 -1.18 -3.71 -11.51
CA TYR A 50 -1.00 -3.05 -12.79
C TYR A 50 -0.87 -4.05 -13.93
N ASP A 51 -1.35 -3.66 -15.09
CA ASP A 51 -0.84 -4.11 -16.39
C ASP A 51 -0.09 -2.95 -17.06
N ASP A 52 1.19 -3.14 -17.38
CA ASP A 52 2.02 -2.11 -18.01
C ASP A 52 1.64 -1.88 -19.50
N PHE A 53 0.85 -2.78 -20.10
CA PHE A 53 0.46 -2.75 -21.52
C PHE A 53 -1.00 -2.36 -21.76
N GLU A 54 -1.90 -2.58 -20.80
CA GLU A 54 -3.33 -2.27 -20.91
C GLU A 54 -3.76 -1.20 -19.89
N GLU A 55 -4.36 -0.10 -20.37
CA GLU A 55 -5.01 0.86 -19.46
C GLU A 55 -6.30 0.25 -18.88
N HIS A 56 -6.38 0.19 -17.55
CA HIS A 56 -7.51 -0.45 -16.88
C HIS A 56 -7.86 0.18 -15.53
N CYS A 57 -9.11 0.00 -15.11
CA CYS A 57 -9.58 0.30 -13.76
C CYS A 57 -9.76 -1.01 -12.98
N ILE A 58 -9.67 -0.97 -11.65
CA ILE A 58 -9.98 -2.11 -10.76
C ILE A 58 -11.49 -2.38 -10.76
N LYS A 59 -12.01 -2.97 -11.85
CA LYS A 59 -13.41 -3.36 -12.05
C LYS A 59 -13.54 -4.39 -13.17
N GLY A 60 -14.67 -5.08 -13.23
CA GLY A 60 -14.94 -6.07 -14.29
C GLY A 60 -13.89 -7.18 -14.29
N LYS A 61 -13.24 -7.43 -15.45
CA LYS A 61 -12.17 -8.44 -15.56
C LYS A 61 -10.93 -8.15 -14.69
N TRP A 62 -10.79 -6.91 -14.22
CA TRP A 62 -9.69 -6.44 -13.38
C TRP A 62 -10.11 -6.23 -11.91
N ALA A 63 -11.31 -6.67 -11.53
CA ALA A 63 -11.76 -6.58 -10.16
C ALA A 63 -10.88 -7.45 -9.23
N VAL A 64 -10.56 -6.92 -8.05
CA VAL A 64 -9.87 -7.68 -7.00
C VAL A 64 -10.88 -8.22 -5.98
N PRO A 65 -10.57 -9.32 -5.28
CA PRO A 65 -11.43 -9.84 -4.21
C PRO A 65 -11.68 -8.82 -3.10
N ASP A 66 -12.83 -8.91 -2.43
CA ASP A 66 -13.21 -8.00 -1.32
C ASP A 66 -12.18 -8.00 -0.17
N ALA A 67 -11.55 -9.16 0.09
CA ALA A 67 -10.47 -9.27 1.07
C ALA A 67 -9.28 -8.38 0.68
N THR A 68 -8.90 -8.37 -0.61
CA THR A 68 -7.83 -7.51 -1.14
C THR A 68 -8.25 -6.05 -1.10
N GLN A 69 -9.49 -5.72 -1.46
CA GLN A 69 -9.99 -4.35 -1.33
C GLN A 69 -9.97 -3.85 0.12
N SER A 70 -10.27 -4.70 1.08
CA SER A 70 -10.24 -4.35 2.51
C SER A 70 -8.81 -4.01 2.96
N ILE A 71 -7.81 -4.74 2.46
CA ILE A 71 -6.40 -4.44 2.69
C ILE A 71 -6.01 -3.11 2.02
N MET A 72 -6.42 -2.87 0.77
CA MET A 72 -6.16 -1.61 0.05
C MET A 72 -6.75 -0.39 0.76
N ARG A 73 -7.94 -0.51 1.37
CA ARG A 73 -8.55 0.57 2.17
C ARG A 73 -7.69 0.95 3.37
N ARG A 74 -6.96 -0.01 3.96
CA ARG A 74 -6.01 0.26 5.03
C ARG A 74 -4.84 1.12 4.56
N TRP A 75 -4.39 0.96 3.32
CA TRP A 75 -3.32 1.77 2.74
C TRP A 75 -3.75 3.22 2.62
N VAL A 76 -4.99 3.45 2.17
CA VAL A 76 -5.60 4.79 2.14
C VAL A 76 -5.68 5.40 3.54
N MET A 77 -6.13 4.63 4.54
CA MET A 77 -6.20 5.09 5.93
C MET A 77 -4.83 5.54 6.46
N PHE A 78 -3.78 4.76 6.21
CA PHE A 78 -2.43 5.11 6.67
C PHE A 78 -1.88 6.34 5.98
N LEU A 79 -2.05 6.46 4.66
CA LEU A 79 -1.64 7.65 3.92
C LEU A 79 -2.31 8.91 4.46
N TYR A 80 -3.55 8.82 4.95
CA TYR A 80 -4.22 9.96 5.58
C TYR A 80 -3.80 10.20 7.03
N SER A 81 -3.18 9.22 7.68
CA SER A 81 -2.74 9.35 9.07
C SER A 81 -1.45 10.18 9.18
N ASP A 82 -1.28 10.80 10.34
CA ASP A 82 -0.03 11.49 10.71
C ASP A 82 1.02 10.53 11.30
N GLU A 83 0.83 9.21 11.17
CA GLU A 83 1.76 8.21 11.73
C GLU A 83 3.04 8.08 10.90
N GLU A 84 4.20 8.00 11.55
CA GLU A 84 5.46 7.77 10.85
C GLU A 84 5.51 6.35 10.27
N TYR A 85 6.08 6.21 9.06
CA TYR A 85 6.28 4.91 8.45
C TYR A 85 7.57 4.27 8.98
N LEU A 86 7.40 3.26 9.84
CA LEU A 86 8.51 2.63 10.59
C LEU A 86 9.05 1.35 9.95
N TRP A 87 8.44 0.89 8.87
CA TRP A 87 8.84 -0.36 8.24
C TRP A 87 10.12 -0.18 7.38
N PRO A 88 11.05 -1.15 7.41
CA PRO A 88 12.21 -1.15 6.52
C PRO A 88 11.83 -1.12 5.04
N THR A 89 12.65 -0.49 4.21
CA THR A 89 12.44 -0.47 2.76
C THR A 89 12.61 -1.88 2.17
N ILE A 90 11.54 -2.41 1.59
CA ILE A 90 11.54 -3.67 0.84
C ILE A 90 10.63 -3.52 -0.39
N ARG A 91 10.83 -4.39 -1.39
CA ARG A 91 9.91 -4.49 -2.53
C ARG A 91 8.57 -5.10 -2.13
N PHE A 92 7.49 -4.58 -2.66
CA PHE A 92 6.12 -5.05 -2.55
C PHE A 92 5.70 -5.36 -1.09
N PRO A 93 5.88 -4.41 -0.15
CA PRO A 93 5.70 -4.66 1.28
C PRO A 93 4.29 -5.15 1.64
N GLY A 94 3.25 -4.67 0.96
CA GLY A 94 1.86 -5.07 1.24
C GLY A 94 1.45 -6.46 0.73
N ILE A 95 2.34 -7.21 0.06
CA ILE A 95 2.11 -8.61 -0.37
C ILE A 95 3.07 -9.60 0.29
N ARG A 96 3.84 -9.18 1.30
CA ARG A 96 4.75 -10.06 2.06
C ARG A 96 3.96 -10.91 3.08
N PRO A 97 4.48 -12.09 3.50
CA PRO A 97 5.70 -12.73 3.02
C PRO A 97 5.52 -13.35 1.63
N ILE A 98 6.47 -13.10 0.72
CA ILE A 98 6.54 -13.87 -0.53
C ILE A 98 7.31 -15.15 -0.24
N GLN A 99 6.74 -16.30 -0.56
CA GLN A 99 7.45 -17.58 -0.48
C GLN A 99 8.51 -17.62 -1.57
N PHE A 100 9.78 -17.60 -1.19
CA PHE A 100 10.87 -17.81 -2.14
C PHE A 100 11.26 -19.29 -2.18
N GLY A 101 11.48 -19.82 -3.39
CA GLY A 101 12.10 -21.14 -3.57
C GLY A 101 13.57 -21.17 -3.15
N LEU A 102 14.24 -22.31 -3.37
CA LEU A 102 15.66 -22.56 -2.99
C LEU A 102 16.63 -21.42 -3.39
N LEU A 103 16.42 -20.79 -4.55
CA LEU A 103 17.26 -19.68 -5.01
C LEU A 103 17.16 -18.43 -4.12
N GLY A 104 16.01 -18.16 -3.50
CA GLY A 104 15.85 -17.01 -2.60
C GLY A 104 16.68 -17.09 -1.33
N LYS A 105 17.03 -18.31 -0.90
CA LYS A 105 17.93 -18.57 0.24
C LYS A 105 19.35 -18.10 -0.01
N ILE A 106 19.81 -18.15 -1.26
CA ILE A 106 21.18 -17.84 -1.66
C ILE A 106 21.41 -16.33 -1.77
N PHE A 107 20.40 -15.54 -2.15
CA PHE A 107 20.54 -14.09 -2.38
C PHE A 107 20.33 -13.20 -1.14
N ASN A 108 20.42 -13.74 0.07
CA ASN A 108 20.21 -12.99 1.33
C ASN A 108 18.84 -12.27 1.43
N ARG A 109 17.86 -12.67 0.58
CA ARG A 109 16.49 -12.09 0.57
C ARG A 109 15.75 -12.36 1.88
N HIS A 110 16.14 -13.42 2.59
CA HIS A 110 15.63 -13.74 3.92
C HIS A 110 15.99 -12.70 4.98
N LYS A 111 17.17 -12.04 4.89
CA LYS A 111 17.58 -11.09 5.92
C LYS A 111 16.70 -9.83 5.90
N ARG A 112 16.52 -9.21 4.73
CA ARG A 112 15.66 -8.03 4.58
C ARG A 112 14.20 -8.35 4.89
N GLN A 113 13.72 -9.53 4.49
CA GLN A 113 12.38 -9.97 4.83
C GLN A 113 12.23 -10.21 6.33
N HIS A 114 13.23 -10.79 6.99
CA HIS A 114 13.21 -10.99 8.43
C HIS A 114 13.24 -9.65 9.19
N GLU A 115 14.12 -8.73 8.81
CA GLU A 115 14.16 -7.36 9.33
C GLU A 115 12.79 -6.68 9.16
N PHE A 116 12.19 -6.78 7.97
CA PHE A 116 10.86 -6.24 7.71
C PHE A 116 9.78 -6.87 8.59
N LEU A 117 9.71 -8.21 8.67
CA LEU A 117 8.73 -8.92 9.50
C LEU A 117 8.95 -8.71 11.00
N SER A 118 10.16 -8.31 11.43
CA SER A 118 10.45 -7.95 12.81
C SER A 118 10.05 -6.53 13.20
N ALA A 119 9.71 -5.68 12.21
CA ALA A 119 9.44 -4.27 12.44
C ALA A 119 8.04 -4.00 13.03
N GLY A 120 7.09 -4.93 12.84
CA GLY A 120 5.71 -4.77 13.30
C GLY A 120 4.82 -5.94 12.93
N ASP A 121 3.53 -5.77 13.17
CA ASP A 121 2.51 -6.77 12.82
C ASP A 121 2.13 -6.65 11.34
N ILE A 122 2.62 -7.60 10.54
CA ILE A 122 2.43 -7.61 9.09
C ILE A 122 0.96 -7.68 8.68
N GLU A 123 0.10 -8.25 9.52
CA GLU A 123 -1.34 -8.33 9.24
C GLU A 123 -2.00 -6.95 9.18
N PHE A 124 -1.37 -5.93 9.79
CA PHE A 124 -1.84 -4.54 9.86
C PHE A 124 -1.02 -3.55 9.04
N TRP A 125 -0.01 -4.03 8.30
CA TRP A 125 0.77 -3.16 7.39
C TRP A 125 -0.16 -2.29 6.53
N PRO A 126 0.14 -0.98 6.34
CA PRO A 126 1.35 -0.25 6.75
C PRO A 126 1.40 0.24 8.20
N PHE A 127 0.36 0.03 8.99
CA PHE A 127 0.42 0.29 10.43
C PHE A 127 1.38 -0.68 11.10
N VAL A 128 2.10 -0.23 12.14
CA VAL A 128 3.09 -1.07 12.84
C VAL A 128 2.43 -2.07 13.79
N SER A 129 1.20 -1.79 14.23
CA SER A 129 0.44 -2.66 15.12
C SER A 129 -1.06 -2.54 14.89
N LYS A 130 -1.80 -3.49 15.46
CA LYS A 130 -3.27 -3.49 15.49
C LYS A 130 -3.83 -2.24 16.14
N GLU A 131 -3.22 -1.78 17.24
CA GLU A 131 -3.68 -0.61 18.01
C GLU A 131 -3.61 0.66 17.17
N SER A 132 -2.52 0.86 16.42
CA SER A 132 -2.35 2.03 15.56
C SER A 132 -3.33 1.99 14.38
N PHE A 133 -3.56 0.81 13.79
CA PHE A 133 -4.65 0.63 12.82
C PHE A 133 -6.05 0.95 13.39
N LEU A 134 -6.38 0.44 14.59
CA LEU A 134 -7.68 0.67 15.22
C LEU A 134 -7.89 2.15 15.55
N LYS A 135 -6.85 2.84 16.04
CA LYS A 135 -6.88 4.28 16.29
C LYS A 135 -7.16 5.09 15.02
N ALA A 136 -6.53 4.74 13.90
CA ALA A 136 -6.83 5.36 12.61
C ALA A 136 -8.27 5.07 12.14
N LYS A 137 -8.78 3.88 12.44
CA LYS A 137 -10.14 3.47 12.08
C LYS A 137 -11.24 4.20 12.85
N GLU A 138 -10.98 4.71 14.05
CA GLU A 138 -11.95 5.48 14.85
C GLU A 138 -12.32 6.82 14.19
N ASN A 139 -11.44 7.38 13.36
CA ASN A 139 -11.69 8.60 12.58
C ASN A 139 -11.42 8.33 11.09
N PRO A 140 -12.28 7.56 10.41
CA PRO A 140 -12.00 7.12 9.05
C PRO A 140 -12.16 8.28 8.07
N VAL A 141 -11.06 8.95 7.74
CA VAL A 141 -11.07 9.98 6.71
C VAL A 141 -10.98 9.33 5.32
N LEU A 142 -11.77 9.82 4.37
CA LEU A 142 -11.84 9.36 2.97
C LEU A 142 -12.37 7.92 2.73
N LEU A 143 -13.00 7.23 3.69
CA LEU A 143 -13.58 5.90 3.40
C LEU A 143 -14.99 5.90 2.77
N ALA A 144 -15.63 7.07 2.63
CA ALA A 144 -16.93 7.16 1.97
C ALA A 144 -16.84 6.79 0.48
N GLY A 145 -17.70 5.87 0.03
CA GLY A 145 -17.83 5.50 -1.38
C GLY A 145 -16.88 4.42 -1.90
N ILE A 146 -16.12 3.76 -1.02
CA ILE A 146 -15.46 2.49 -1.32
C ILE A 146 -16.41 1.40 -0.77
N GLN A 147 -17.18 0.74 -1.63
CA GLN A 147 -18.04 -0.39 -1.25
C GLN A 147 -17.24 -1.69 -1.26
#